data_AF-H8YYT4-F1
#
_entry.id   AF-H8YYT4-F1
#
_cell.length_a   1.000
_cell.length_b   1.000
_cell.length_c   1.000
_cell.angle_alpha   90.00
_cell.angle_beta   90.00
_cell.angle_gamma   90.00
#
_symmetry.space_group_name_H-M   'P 1'
#
loop_
_entity.id
_entity.type
_entity.pdbx_description
1 polymer ?
#
loop_
_entity_poly.entity_id
_entity_poly.type
_entity_poly.pdbx_seq_one_letter_code
_entity_poly.pdbx_strand_id
1 'polypeptide(L)'
;MNKFKKSLFPIALCTCAAALQAHPLANTRLVMEGASCAGFEFIGEDRMKRYDELTCSRNGEPTVSARVRSLSENTLLAVEEAGPDGPQGCPPQTWVFRIEALGEGLVTLNEVWTGWNTFPDESVRYRVQSNSQGRAGAGTGAGPVYRIEAMEAGDIACYITFVDEQQIRHDGMADFSLCERPLVGQQVRFSYQQTRVAAASCQGDPECTDYDSVPLIVDALPVR
;
A
#
# COMPACT_ATOMS: atom_id res chain seq x y z
N MET A 1 -6.22 -40.21 -58.75
CA MET A 1 -6.72 -40.63 -57.42
C MET A 1 -6.04 -39.80 -56.35
N ASN A 2 -6.83 -39.01 -55.62
CA ASN A 2 -6.44 -37.89 -54.77
C ASN A 2 -5.62 -38.31 -53.55
N LYS A 3 -4.49 -37.64 -53.30
CA LYS A 3 -3.80 -37.67 -52.00
C LYS A 3 -4.21 -36.44 -51.19
N PHE A 4 -5.18 -36.61 -50.30
CA PHE A 4 -5.55 -35.60 -49.28
C PHE A 4 -4.43 -35.50 -48.25
N LYS A 5 -3.69 -34.39 -48.25
CA LYS A 5 -2.78 -34.02 -47.15
C LYS A 5 -3.61 -33.45 -46.00
N LYS A 6 -3.70 -34.18 -44.90
CA LYS A 6 -4.27 -33.68 -43.63
C LYS A 6 -3.27 -32.72 -42.99
N SER A 7 -3.56 -31.42 -43.05
CA SER A 7 -2.84 -30.39 -42.31
C SER A 7 -3.40 -30.34 -40.89
N LEU A 8 -2.64 -30.83 -39.90
CA LEU A 8 -2.92 -30.55 -38.49
C LEU A 8 -2.47 -29.12 -38.18
N PHE A 9 -3.42 -28.21 -38.00
CA PHE A 9 -3.17 -26.93 -37.33
C PHE A 9 -3.17 -27.18 -35.82
N PRO A 10 -2.10 -26.83 -35.07
CA PRO A 10 -2.16 -26.85 -33.62
C PRO A 10 -3.06 -25.70 -33.16
N ILE A 11 -4.17 -26.06 -32.50
CA ILE A 11 -4.99 -25.12 -31.74
C ILE A 11 -4.14 -24.70 -30.55
N ALA A 12 -3.58 -23.50 -30.61
CA ALA A 12 -2.96 -22.87 -29.46
C ALA A 12 -4.05 -22.60 -28.42
N LEU A 13 -4.15 -23.49 -27.43
CA LEU A 13 -4.90 -23.24 -26.21
C LEU A 13 -4.23 -22.04 -25.53
N CYS A 14 -4.80 -20.85 -25.73
CA CYS A 14 -4.50 -19.69 -24.90
C CYS A 14 -5.11 -19.99 -23.53
N THR A 15 -4.33 -20.58 -22.62
CA THR A 15 -4.68 -20.65 -21.21
C THR A 15 -4.64 -19.23 -20.67
N CYS A 16 -5.81 -18.58 -20.64
CA CYS A 16 -6.05 -17.47 -19.73
C CYS A 16 -5.93 -18.04 -18.31
N ALA A 17 -4.72 -18.04 -17.76
CA ALA A 17 -4.57 -18.04 -16.33
C ALA A 17 -5.29 -16.79 -15.85
N ALA A 18 -6.44 -16.96 -15.19
CA ALA A 18 -7.06 -15.89 -14.44
C ALA A 18 -6.02 -15.50 -13.38
N ALA A 19 -5.26 -14.44 -13.64
CA ALA A 19 -4.44 -13.82 -12.63
C ALA A 19 -5.41 -13.44 -11.51
N LEU A 20 -5.22 -14.04 -10.34
CA LEU A 20 -5.89 -13.58 -9.13
C LEU A 20 -5.42 -12.14 -8.95
N GLN A 21 -6.24 -11.18 -9.36
CA GLN A 21 -5.87 -9.77 -9.26
C GLN A 21 -5.91 -9.41 -7.78
N ALA A 22 -4.73 -9.18 -7.22
CA ALA A 22 -4.57 -8.57 -5.91
C ALA A 22 -5.46 -7.32 -5.83
N HIS A 23 -6.23 -7.19 -4.75
CA HIS A 23 -6.99 -5.96 -4.56
C HIS A 23 -6.03 -4.78 -4.38
N PRO A 24 -6.39 -3.57 -4.81
CA PRO A 24 -5.46 -2.42 -4.85
C PRO A 24 -4.97 -1.95 -3.48
N LEU A 25 -5.64 -2.40 -2.40
CA LEU A 25 -5.23 -2.09 -1.02
C LEU A 25 -4.23 -3.09 -0.43
N ALA A 26 -3.82 -4.13 -1.16
CA ALA A 26 -2.94 -5.16 -0.62
C ALA A 26 -1.62 -4.57 -0.13
N ASN A 27 -1.18 -4.97 1.07
CA ASN A 27 0.06 -4.47 1.71
C ASN A 27 0.07 -2.95 1.98
N THR A 28 -1.09 -2.33 2.19
CA THR A 28 -1.21 -0.92 2.53
C THR A 28 -1.68 -0.71 3.97
N ARG A 29 -1.20 0.35 4.62
CA ARG A 29 -1.75 0.84 5.88
C ARG A 29 -2.62 2.06 5.57
N LEU A 30 -3.89 2.00 5.90
CA LEU A 30 -4.83 3.11 5.78
C LEU A 30 -5.02 3.75 7.16
N VAL A 31 -4.77 5.04 7.26
CA VAL A 31 -5.04 5.84 8.46
C VAL A 31 -6.11 6.86 8.14
N MET A 32 -7.18 6.86 8.93
CA MET A 32 -8.32 7.74 8.72
C MET A 32 -7.88 9.21 8.74
N GLU A 33 -8.47 10.03 7.87
CA GLU A 33 -8.15 11.46 7.83
C GLU A 33 -8.58 12.14 9.13
N GLY A 34 -7.66 12.88 9.76
CA GLY A 34 -7.87 13.47 11.09
C GLY A 34 -7.57 12.52 12.27
N ALA A 35 -7.33 11.25 12.00
CA ALA A 35 -6.91 10.26 13.00
C ALA A 35 -5.39 10.23 13.16
N SER A 36 -4.93 9.88 14.37
CA SER A 36 -3.51 9.73 14.67
C SER A 36 -3.01 8.36 14.18
N CYS A 37 -3.78 7.30 14.40
CA CYS A 37 -3.46 5.96 13.91
C CYS A 37 -4.68 5.07 13.62
N ALA A 38 -5.91 5.51 13.90
CA ALA A 38 -7.08 4.68 13.63
C ALA A 38 -7.23 4.39 12.12
N GLY A 39 -7.59 3.16 11.81
CA GLY A 39 -7.78 2.69 10.43
C GLY A 39 -7.39 1.22 10.27
N PHE A 40 -6.99 0.85 9.05
CA PHE A 40 -6.79 -0.53 8.65
C PHE A 40 -5.38 -0.79 8.14
N GLU A 41 -4.88 -2.01 8.27
CA GLU A 41 -3.64 -2.47 7.64
C GLU A 41 -3.94 -3.75 6.89
N PHE A 42 -3.83 -3.72 5.57
CA PHE A 42 -3.98 -4.89 4.74
C PHE A 42 -2.64 -5.61 4.62
N ILE A 43 -2.62 -6.90 4.90
CA ILE A 43 -1.43 -7.75 4.88
C ILE A 43 -1.68 -8.83 3.83
N GLY A 44 -0.94 -8.76 2.72
CA GLY A 44 -1.25 -9.57 1.54
C GLY A 44 -2.64 -9.22 0.97
N GLU A 45 -3.29 -10.24 0.41
CA GLU A 45 -4.61 -10.13 -0.23
C GLU A 45 -5.76 -10.61 0.67
N ASP A 46 -5.45 -11.30 1.77
CA ASP A 46 -6.40 -12.12 2.51
C ASP A 46 -6.44 -11.80 4.00
N ARG A 47 -5.67 -10.82 4.48
CA ARG A 47 -5.67 -10.43 5.89
C ARG A 47 -5.71 -8.92 6.07
N MET A 48 -6.34 -8.50 7.16
CA MET A 48 -6.42 -7.12 7.59
C MET A 48 -6.28 -7.04 9.11
N LYS A 49 -5.64 -5.99 9.60
CA LYS A 49 -5.67 -5.57 10.99
C LYS A 49 -6.42 -4.25 11.11
N ARG A 50 -7.15 -4.07 12.20
CA ARG A 50 -7.81 -2.81 12.56
C ARG A 50 -7.12 -2.20 13.76
N TYR A 51 -7.00 -0.89 13.75
CA TYR A 51 -6.44 -0.08 14.83
C TYR A 51 -7.46 0.99 15.21
N ASP A 52 -7.58 1.28 16.50
CA ASP A 52 -8.42 2.36 17.02
C ASP A 52 -7.56 3.43 17.71
N GLU A 53 -8.15 4.59 17.99
CA GLU A 53 -7.43 5.69 18.62
C GLU A 53 -6.94 5.37 20.04
N LEU A 54 -7.57 4.40 20.73
CA LEU A 54 -7.17 4.00 22.08
C LEU A 54 -5.92 3.12 22.05
N THR A 55 -5.75 2.30 21.01
CA THR A 55 -4.59 1.42 20.83
C THR A 55 -3.36 2.16 20.29
N CYS A 56 -3.51 3.37 19.75
CA CYS A 56 -2.37 4.24 19.42
C CYS A 56 -1.45 4.48 20.63
N SER A 57 -2.02 4.51 21.85
CA SER A 57 -1.26 4.67 23.10
C SER A 57 -0.71 3.36 23.67
N ARG A 58 -1.13 2.20 23.13
CA ARG A 58 -0.72 0.85 23.60
C ARG A 58 0.26 0.21 22.62
N ASN A 59 1.38 0.88 22.37
CA ASN A 59 2.48 0.41 21.50
C ASN A 59 2.09 0.12 20.04
N GLY A 60 0.93 0.62 19.58
CA GLY A 60 0.47 0.40 18.21
C GLY A 60 0.09 -1.05 17.93
N GLU A 61 -0.48 -1.76 18.90
CA GLU A 61 -1.05 -3.09 18.67
C GLU A 61 -2.42 -2.99 17.96
N PRO A 62 -2.71 -3.91 17.02
CA PRO A 62 -4.02 -3.96 16.38
C PRO A 62 -5.10 -4.40 17.37
N THR A 63 -6.27 -3.77 17.29
CA THR A 63 -7.44 -4.13 18.10
C THR A 63 -8.08 -5.42 17.60
N VAL A 64 -8.09 -5.62 16.28
CA VAL A 64 -8.74 -6.78 15.64
C VAL A 64 -7.90 -7.26 14.46
N SER A 65 -7.85 -8.59 14.28
CA SER A 65 -7.38 -9.22 13.04
C SER A 65 -8.57 -9.78 12.27
N ALA A 66 -8.54 -9.72 10.94
CA ALA A 66 -9.63 -10.13 10.08
C ALA A 66 -9.10 -10.82 8.82
N ARG A 67 -9.89 -11.74 8.27
CA ARG A 67 -9.68 -12.31 6.94
C ARG A 67 -10.37 -11.45 5.90
N VAL A 68 -9.67 -11.15 4.82
CA VAL A 68 -10.15 -10.35 3.70
C VAL A 68 -10.49 -11.27 2.53
N ARG A 69 -11.56 -10.93 1.82
CA ARG A 69 -11.94 -11.54 0.56
C ARG A 69 -12.45 -10.47 -0.39
N SER A 70 -11.93 -10.45 -1.60
CA SER A 70 -12.52 -9.66 -2.68
C SER A 70 -13.87 -10.25 -3.10
N LEU A 71 -14.92 -9.42 -3.06
CA LEU A 71 -16.24 -9.74 -3.62
C LEU A 71 -16.35 -9.28 -5.07
N SER A 72 -15.64 -8.20 -5.42
CA SER A 72 -15.46 -7.66 -6.77
C SER A 72 -14.13 -6.90 -6.85
N GLU A 73 -13.82 -6.29 -8.00
CA GLU A 73 -12.62 -5.47 -8.20
C GLU A 73 -12.49 -4.29 -7.22
N ASN A 74 -13.62 -3.77 -6.74
CA ASN A 74 -13.66 -2.61 -5.85
C ASN A 74 -14.40 -2.87 -4.53
N THR A 75 -14.79 -4.12 -4.25
CA THR A 75 -15.54 -4.44 -3.02
C THR A 75 -14.83 -5.54 -2.26
N LEU A 76 -14.52 -5.26 -0.99
CA LEU A 76 -13.85 -6.16 -0.07
C LEU A 76 -14.78 -6.53 1.08
N LEU A 77 -14.74 -7.80 1.48
CA LEU A 77 -15.33 -8.31 2.70
C LEU A 77 -14.21 -8.63 3.68
N ALA A 78 -14.26 -8.05 4.88
CA ALA A 78 -13.39 -8.42 5.98
C ALA A 78 -14.20 -9.06 7.10
N VAL A 79 -13.77 -10.22 7.60
CA VAL A 79 -14.43 -10.94 8.69
C VAL A 79 -13.43 -11.12 9.82
N GLU A 80 -13.78 -10.61 11.00
CA GLU A 80 -12.99 -10.76 12.22
C GLU A 80 -12.58 -12.23 12.43
N GLU A 81 -11.29 -12.43 12.67
CA GLU A 81 -10.77 -13.70 13.13
C GLU A 81 -11.21 -13.86 14.59
N ALA A 82 -12.00 -14.91 14.88
CA ALA A 82 -12.34 -15.24 16.25
C ALA A 82 -11.05 -15.54 17.02
N GLY A 83 -10.59 -14.56 17.81
CA GLY A 83 -9.45 -14.74 18.69
C GLY A 83 -9.76 -15.77 19.78
N PRO A 84 -8.75 -16.47 20.32
CA PRO A 84 -8.93 -17.38 21.45
C PRO A 84 -9.49 -16.67 22.70
N ASP A 85 -9.32 -15.34 22.78
CA ASP A 85 -9.72 -14.49 23.91
C ASP A 85 -10.93 -13.59 23.61
N GLY A 86 -11.59 -13.77 22.46
CA GLY A 86 -12.84 -13.06 22.17
C GLY A 86 -13.92 -13.44 23.20
N PRO A 87 -14.81 -12.51 23.60
CA PRO A 87 -15.90 -12.83 24.49
C PRO A 87 -16.69 -14.02 23.92
N GLN A 88 -16.69 -15.14 24.65
CA GLN A 88 -17.36 -16.37 24.23
C GLN A 88 -18.82 -16.05 23.89
N GLY A 89 -19.22 -16.33 22.65
CA GLY A 89 -20.59 -16.11 22.16
C GLY A 89 -20.81 -14.83 21.33
N CYS A 90 -19.82 -13.95 21.18
CA CYS A 90 -19.92 -12.85 20.22
C CYS A 90 -19.62 -13.34 18.79
N PRO A 91 -20.54 -13.15 17.82
CA PRO A 91 -20.24 -13.44 16.43
C PRO A 91 -19.12 -12.51 15.92
N PRO A 92 -18.26 -12.98 15.01
CA PRO A 92 -17.21 -12.14 14.44
C PRO A 92 -17.83 -10.95 13.72
N GLN A 93 -17.25 -9.77 13.92
CA GLN A 93 -17.63 -8.60 13.16
C GLN A 93 -17.31 -8.80 11.68
N THR A 94 -18.13 -8.19 10.84
CA THR A 94 -17.97 -8.21 9.39
C THR A 94 -17.96 -6.78 8.89
N TRP A 95 -17.01 -6.44 8.04
CA TRP A 95 -16.94 -5.14 7.37
C TRP A 95 -17.01 -5.36 5.87
N VAL A 96 -17.75 -4.49 5.18
CA VAL A 96 -17.80 -4.47 3.73
C VAL A 96 -17.33 -3.10 3.27
N PHE A 97 -16.26 -3.08 2.48
CA PHE A 97 -15.66 -1.86 1.96
C PHE A 97 -15.90 -1.78 0.47
N ARG A 98 -16.42 -0.65 -0.01
CA ARG A 98 -16.41 -0.29 -1.43
C ARG A 98 -15.37 0.80 -1.65
N ILE A 99 -14.43 0.53 -2.55
CA ILE A 99 -13.41 1.49 -2.95
C ILE A 99 -14.06 2.48 -3.91
N GLU A 100 -14.23 3.73 -3.47
CA GLU A 100 -14.85 4.79 -4.27
C GLU A 100 -13.80 5.59 -5.03
N ALA A 101 -12.64 5.84 -4.41
CA ALA A 101 -11.54 6.56 -5.02
C ALA A 101 -10.18 6.00 -4.57
N LEU A 102 -9.26 5.87 -5.51
CA LEU A 102 -7.86 5.57 -5.29
C LEU A 102 -7.04 6.72 -5.87
N GLY A 103 -6.26 7.38 -5.04
CA GLY A 103 -5.34 8.44 -5.43
C GLY A 103 -3.95 8.23 -4.82
N GLU A 104 -3.02 9.10 -5.20
CA GLU A 104 -1.68 9.10 -4.63
C GLU A 104 -1.75 9.52 -3.15
N GLY A 105 -1.54 8.55 -2.25
CA GLY A 105 -1.54 8.78 -0.81
C GLY A 105 -2.92 8.94 -0.15
N LEU A 106 -4.01 8.95 -0.92
CA LEU A 106 -5.38 9.04 -0.40
C LEU A 106 -6.30 7.98 -1.02
N VAL A 107 -7.14 7.39 -0.18
CA VAL A 107 -8.16 6.42 -0.57
C VAL A 107 -9.48 6.82 0.08
N THR A 108 -10.56 6.78 -0.69
CA THR A 108 -11.91 6.92 -0.13
C THR A 108 -12.58 5.55 -0.14
N LEU A 109 -12.96 5.09 1.04
CA LEU A 109 -13.73 3.86 1.22
C LEU A 109 -15.14 4.23 1.67
N ASN A 110 -16.13 3.69 0.98
CA ASN A 110 -17.48 3.60 1.51
C ASN A 110 -17.60 2.33 2.35
N GLU A 111 -17.76 2.51 3.65
CA GLU A 111 -17.98 1.45 4.62
C GLU A 111 -19.48 1.15 4.66
N VAL A 112 -19.84 -0.03 4.17
CA VAL A 112 -21.22 -0.49 4.18
C VAL A 112 -21.56 -0.97 5.59
N TRP A 113 -22.64 -0.42 6.15
CA TRP A 113 -23.07 -0.77 7.49
C TRP A 113 -23.60 -2.23 7.53
N THR A 114 -22.97 -3.05 8.37
CA THR A 114 -23.28 -4.48 8.52
C THR A 114 -23.99 -4.82 9.83
N GLY A 115 -24.32 -3.81 10.65
CA GLY A 115 -24.95 -4.02 11.95
C GLY A 115 -26.48 -4.06 11.90
N TRP A 116 -27.10 -4.22 13.06
CA TRP A 116 -28.55 -4.50 13.20
C TRP A 116 -29.44 -3.26 13.20
N ASN A 117 -28.87 -2.06 13.23
CA ASN A 117 -29.63 -0.81 13.25
C ASN A 117 -29.69 -0.18 11.84
N THR A 118 -30.28 1.02 11.75
CA THR A 118 -30.48 1.75 10.50
C THR A 118 -29.41 2.82 10.24
N PHE A 119 -28.18 2.60 10.71
CA PHE A 119 -27.10 3.53 10.37
C PHE A 119 -26.79 3.49 8.87
N PRO A 120 -26.51 4.64 8.26
CA PRO A 120 -26.17 4.71 6.86
C PRO A 120 -24.75 4.16 6.63
N ASP A 121 -24.48 3.78 5.39
CA ASP A 121 -23.12 3.59 4.92
C ASP A 121 -22.36 4.92 5.01
N GLU A 122 -21.06 4.86 5.28
CA GLU A 122 -20.23 6.05 5.48
C GLU A 122 -19.04 6.06 4.53
N SER A 123 -18.88 7.16 3.79
CA SER A 123 -17.68 7.37 2.96
C SER A 123 -16.61 8.06 3.80
N VAL A 124 -15.53 7.32 4.07
CA VAL A 124 -14.42 7.75 4.90
C VAL A 124 -13.17 7.90 4.05
N ARG A 125 -12.45 9.01 4.26
CA ARG A 125 -11.17 9.28 3.62
C ARG A 125 -10.01 8.76 4.46
N TYR A 126 -9.07 8.11 3.81
CA TYR A 126 -7.91 7.47 4.39
C TYR A 126 -6.64 7.98 3.73
N ARG A 127 -5.63 8.28 4.55
CA ARG A 127 -4.25 8.44 4.11
C ARG A 127 -3.59 7.08 4.00
N VAL A 128 -2.93 6.83 2.87
CA VAL A 128 -2.15 5.62 2.66
C VAL A 128 -0.77 5.82 3.28
N GLN A 129 -0.47 5.02 4.29
CA GLN A 129 0.85 4.76 4.81
C GLN A 129 1.35 3.46 4.19
N SER A 130 2.44 3.49 3.43
CA SER A 130 3.08 2.26 2.95
C SER A 130 3.77 1.63 4.16
N ASN A 131 3.33 0.46 4.64
CA ASN A 131 3.85 -0.05 5.91
C ASN A 131 5.31 -0.55 5.75
N SER A 132 6.23 0.11 6.45
CA SER A 132 7.65 -0.26 6.58
C SER A 132 7.90 -1.22 7.76
N GLN A 133 6.93 -2.08 8.11
CA GLN A 133 7.10 -3.13 9.12
C GLN A 133 7.35 -4.50 8.46
N GLY A 134 8.44 -4.59 7.70
CA GLY A 134 9.16 -5.83 7.41
C GLY A 134 10.55 -5.72 8.02
N ARG A 135 10.75 -6.25 9.23
CA ARG A 135 12.09 -6.32 9.83
C ARG A 135 12.95 -7.28 8.99
N ALA A 136 14.04 -6.76 8.44
CA ALA A 136 15.27 -7.45 8.05
C ALA A 136 15.10 -8.90 7.57
N GLY A 137 14.76 -9.06 6.30
CA GLY A 137 14.96 -10.29 5.56
C GLY A 137 15.53 -9.94 4.20
N ALA A 138 16.79 -10.32 3.96
CA ALA A 138 17.31 -10.43 2.61
C ALA A 138 16.34 -11.33 1.82
N GLY A 139 15.60 -10.74 0.88
CA GLY A 139 14.47 -11.38 0.22
C GLY A 139 14.21 -10.73 -1.14
N THR A 140 14.96 -11.21 -2.12
CA THR A 140 14.67 -11.28 -3.56
C THR A 140 13.28 -10.79 -4.02
N GLY A 141 13.24 -9.61 -4.64
CA GLY A 141 12.71 -9.47 -6.00
C GLY A 141 11.21 -9.31 -6.28
N ALA A 142 10.36 -8.74 -5.41
CA ALA A 142 8.92 -8.56 -5.75
C ALA A 142 8.21 -7.24 -5.36
N GLY A 143 8.91 -6.15 -5.03
CA GLY A 143 8.34 -4.78 -5.07
C GLY A 143 8.10 -4.21 -6.50
N PRO A 144 7.48 -3.03 -6.63
CA PRO A 144 7.36 -2.34 -7.91
C PRO A 144 8.75 -1.95 -8.47
N VAL A 145 8.91 -2.02 -9.79
CA VAL A 145 10.15 -1.66 -10.49
C VAL A 145 9.98 -0.28 -11.12
N TYR A 146 10.94 0.59 -10.89
CA TYR A 146 10.94 1.96 -11.42
C TYR A 146 12.14 2.17 -12.32
N ARG A 147 11.99 2.98 -13.37
CA ARG A 147 13.13 3.46 -14.18
C ARG A 147 13.48 4.87 -13.77
N ILE A 148 14.71 5.10 -13.34
CA ILE A 148 15.19 6.45 -12.99
C ILE A 148 15.42 7.23 -14.27
N GLU A 149 14.88 8.44 -14.36
CA GLU A 149 15.07 9.35 -15.49
C GLU A 149 16.07 10.46 -15.18
N ALA A 150 16.05 10.99 -13.96
CA ALA A 150 16.92 12.07 -13.54
C ALA A 150 17.20 12.00 -12.04
N MET A 151 18.37 12.50 -11.64
CA MET A 151 18.77 12.67 -10.24
C MET A 151 19.55 13.98 -10.11
N GLU A 152 19.21 14.79 -9.12
CA GLU A 152 19.86 16.07 -8.85
C GLU A 152 20.05 16.26 -7.35
N ALA A 153 21.27 16.61 -6.94
CA ALA A 153 21.56 16.92 -5.54
C ALA A 153 21.00 18.31 -5.21
N GLY A 154 19.93 18.33 -4.40
CA GLY A 154 19.27 19.55 -3.94
C GLY A 154 19.88 20.13 -2.66
N ASP A 155 19.15 21.07 -2.07
CA ASP A 155 19.49 21.75 -0.82
C ASP A 155 19.16 20.92 0.43
N ILE A 156 18.04 20.20 0.41
CA ILE A 156 17.55 19.41 1.55
C ILE A 156 17.52 17.90 1.30
N ALA A 157 17.62 17.46 0.05
CA ALA A 157 17.62 16.05 -0.35
C ALA A 157 18.20 15.86 -1.77
N CYS A 158 18.39 14.61 -2.17
CA CYS A 158 18.57 14.23 -3.56
C CYS A 158 17.20 14.14 -4.24
N TYR A 159 16.92 15.00 -5.23
CA TYR A 159 15.69 14.94 -6.01
C TYR A 159 15.83 13.88 -7.11
N ILE A 160 14.88 12.95 -7.17
CA ILE A 160 14.87 11.87 -8.16
C ILE A 160 13.56 11.95 -8.94
N THR A 161 13.67 11.93 -10.27
CA THR A 161 12.52 11.66 -11.15
C THR A 161 12.61 10.24 -11.67
N PHE A 162 11.51 9.50 -11.58
CA PHE A 162 11.42 8.12 -12.04
C PHE A 162 10.06 7.83 -12.66
N VAL A 163 9.99 6.76 -13.46
CA VAL A 163 8.73 6.27 -14.03
C VAL A 163 8.41 4.87 -13.54
N ASP A 164 7.13 4.58 -13.38
CA ASP A 164 6.63 3.24 -13.08
C ASP A 164 6.43 2.39 -14.36
N GLU A 165 5.88 1.18 -14.17
CA GLU A 165 5.58 0.24 -15.26
C GLU A 165 4.50 0.78 -16.20
N GLN A 166 3.62 1.68 -15.74
CA GLN A 166 2.63 2.38 -16.56
C GLN A 166 3.18 3.61 -17.29
N GLN A 167 4.49 3.91 -17.17
CA GLN A 167 5.13 5.11 -17.70
C GLN A 167 4.58 6.42 -17.10
N ILE A 168 4.03 6.39 -15.90
CA ILE A 168 3.66 7.59 -15.16
C ILE A 168 4.92 8.13 -14.49
N ARG A 169 5.12 9.44 -14.59
CA ARG A 169 6.28 10.15 -14.08
C ARG A 169 6.02 10.62 -12.66
N HIS A 170 6.97 10.29 -11.77
CA HIS A 170 6.95 10.60 -10.35
C HIS A 170 8.20 11.36 -9.97
N ASP A 171 8.06 12.28 -9.01
CA ASP A 171 9.16 12.98 -8.38
C ASP A 171 9.24 12.58 -6.90
N GLY A 172 10.45 12.36 -6.39
CA GLY A 172 10.69 11.90 -5.03
C GLY A 172 11.94 12.51 -4.41
N MET A 173 11.99 12.48 -3.08
CA MET A 173 13.15 12.89 -2.30
C MET A 173 13.91 11.66 -1.83
N ALA A 174 15.23 11.70 -1.94
CA ALA A 174 16.14 10.63 -1.60
C ALA A 174 17.28 11.11 -0.73
N ASP A 175 17.91 10.17 -0.03
CA ASP A 175 19.15 10.42 0.69
C ASP A 175 20.25 10.86 -0.28
N PHE A 176 21.09 11.80 0.15
CA PHE A 176 22.16 12.37 -0.66
C PHE A 176 23.11 11.29 -1.23
N SER A 177 23.31 10.18 -0.52
CA SER A 177 24.15 9.06 -0.96
C SER A 177 23.66 8.40 -2.26
N LEU A 178 22.37 8.52 -2.62
CA LEU A 178 21.88 8.00 -3.90
C LEU A 178 22.32 8.83 -5.09
N CYS A 179 22.41 10.17 -4.95
CA CYS A 179 22.84 11.06 -6.02
C CYS A 179 24.30 10.84 -6.45
N GLU A 180 25.12 10.22 -5.60
CA GLU A 180 26.51 9.87 -5.91
C GLU A 180 26.63 8.58 -6.74
N ARG A 181 25.53 7.83 -6.92
CA ARG A 181 25.50 6.55 -7.62
C ARG A 181 25.02 6.73 -9.07
N PRO A 182 25.60 6.01 -10.05
CA PRO A 182 25.24 6.15 -11.46
C PRO A 182 23.96 5.37 -11.81
N LEU A 183 22.82 5.71 -11.19
CA LEU A 183 21.57 4.94 -11.28
C LEU A 183 20.61 5.44 -12.38
N VAL A 184 20.87 6.60 -12.99
CA VAL A 184 20.05 7.16 -14.08
C VAL A 184 19.96 6.16 -15.25
N GLY A 185 18.74 5.94 -15.74
CA GLY A 185 18.43 4.99 -16.81
C GLY A 185 18.28 3.54 -16.34
N GLN A 186 18.59 3.22 -15.09
CA GLN A 186 18.46 1.87 -14.56
C GLN A 186 17.04 1.59 -14.06
N GLN A 187 16.63 0.33 -14.19
CA GLN A 187 15.48 -0.19 -13.48
C GLN A 187 15.89 -0.56 -12.06
N VAL A 188 15.20 -0.01 -11.08
CA VAL A 188 15.54 -0.16 -9.66
C VAL A 188 14.31 -0.47 -8.83
N ARG A 189 14.55 -1.02 -7.64
CA ARG A 189 13.57 -1.10 -6.56
C ARG A 189 14.01 -0.14 -5.47
N PHE A 190 13.14 0.80 -5.12
CA PHE A 190 13.41 1.75 -4.06
C PHE A 190 13.12 1.15 -2.68
N SER A 191 13.96 1.52 -1.72
CA SER A 191 13.69 1.35 -0.29
C SER A 191 13.44 2.71 0.32
N TYR A 192 12.42 2.80 1.17
CA TYR A 192 12.00 4.05 1.81
C TYR A 192 12.23 3.99 3.31
N GLN A 193 12.56 5.14 3.89
CA GLN A 193 12.60 5.36 5.32
C GLN A 193 11.75 6.57 5.65
N GLN A 194 10.99 6.49 6.74
CA GLN A 194 10.28 7.64 7.28
C GLN A 194 11.30 8.57 7.95
N THR A 195 11.41 9.81 7.48
CA THR A 195 12.18 10.85 8.15
C THR A 195 11.25 11.90 8.73
N ARG A 196 11.64 12.45 9.87
CA ARG A 196 10.91 13.55 10.51
C ARG A 196 11.49 14.86 10.01
N VAL A 197 10.65 15.66 9.38
CA VAL A 197 10.95 17.04 9.02
C VAL A 197 10.09 17.97 9.87
N ALA A 198 10.58 19.17 10.16
CA ALA A 198 9.76 20.16 10.85
C ALA A 198 8.47 20.39 10.05
N ALA A 199 7.33 20.36 10.73
CA ALA A 199 6.05 20.46 10.05
C ALA A 199 5.91 21.79 9.31
N ALA A 200 5.12 21.83 8.23
CA ALA A 200 4.89 23.08 7.49
C ALA A 200 4.33 24.21 8.39
N SER A 201 3.62 23.84 9.45
CA SER A 201 3.14 24.75 10.51
C SER A 201 4.27 25.50 11.23
N CYS A 202 5.47 24.91 11.30
CA CYS A 202 6.61 25.50 11.99
C CYS A 202 7.20 26.72 11.28
N GLN A 203 6.95 26.90 9.97
CA GLN A 203 7.45 28.04 9.19
C GLN A 203 8.95 28.35 9.40
N GLY A 204 9.77 27.33 9.68
CA GLY A 204 11.21 27.47 9.94
C GLY A 204 11.60 27.86 11.37
N ASP A 205 10.67 27.84 12.33
CA ASP A 205 10.96 28.05 13.76
C ASP A 205 11.74 26.85 14.36
N PRO A 206 13.00 27.05 14.79
CA PRO A 206 13.83 25.98 15.34
C PRO A 206 13.37 25.47 16.72
N GLU A 207 12.52 26.20 17.44
CA GLU A 207 11.96 25.76 18.72
C GLU A 207 10.65 24.97 18.56
N CYS A 208 10.17 24.81 17.31
CA CYS A 208 8.94 24.09 17.00
C CYS A 208 9.12 22.58 17.22
N THR A 209 8.21 21.99 17.99
CA THR A 209 8.20 20.55 18.27
C THR A 209 7.30 19.74 17.33
N ASP A 210 6.67 20.40 16.36
CA ASP A 210 5.80 19.74 15.39
C ASP A 210 6.63 19.17 14.22
N TYR A 211 6.38 17.91 13.90
CA TYR A 211 7.10 17.20 12.84
C TYR A 211 6.14 16.49 11.90
N ASP A 212 6.38 16.64 10.61
CA ASP A 212 5.77 15.80 9.58
C ASP A 212 6.68 14.61 9.28
N SER A 213 6.09 13.43 9.09
CA SER A 213 6.83 12.25 8.64
C SER A 213 6.72 12.16 7.12
N VAL A 214 7.85 12.30 6.43
CA VAL A 214 7.92 12.24 4.97
C VAL A 214 8.72 11.00 4.53
N PRO A 215 8.28 10.31 3.46
CA PRO A 215 9.03 9.18 2.92
C PRO A 215 10.27 9.66 2.18
N LEU A 216 11.45 9.24 2.65
CA LEU A 216 12.73 9.47 2.00
C LEU A 216 13.22 8.17 1.36
N ILE A 217 13.61 8.20 0.09
CA ILE A 217 14.24 7.05 -0.58
C ILE A 217 15.65 6.89 0.00
N VAL A 218 15.93 5.78 0.65
CA VAL A 218 17.23 5.52 1.30
C VAL A 218 18.06 4.45 0.59
N ASP A 219 17.46 3.70 -0.33
CA ASP A 219 18.21 2.80 -1.20
C ASP A 219 17.49 2.61 -2.54
N ALA A 220 18.27 2.24 -3.55
CA ALA A 220 17.82 1.90 -4.88
C ALA A 220 18.63 0.70 -5.38
N LEU A 221 17.98 -0.45 -5.50
CA LEU A 221 18.61 -1.69 -5.92
C LEU A 221 18.31 -1.97 -7.39
N PRO A 222 19.32 -2.02 -8.27
CA PRO A 222 19.10 -2.36 -9.68
C PRO A 222 18.47 -3.74 -9.86
N VAL A 223 17.47 -3.80 -10.73
CA VAL A 223 16.85 -5.05 -11.20
C VAL A 223 17.51 -5.38 -12.52
N ARG A 224 18.16 -6.54 -12.58
CA ARG A 224 18.76 -7.06 -13.83
C ARG A 224 17.74 -7.85 -14.62
#